data_AF-A0A9D0W2K3-F1
#
_entry.id   AF-A0A9D0W2K3-F1
#
_cell.length_a   1.000
_cell.length_b   1.000
_cell.length_c   1.000
_cell.angle_alpha   90.00
_cell.angle_beta   90.00
_cell.angle_gamma   90.00
#
_symmetry.space_group_name_H-M   'P 1'
#
loop_
_entity.id
_entity.type
_entity.pdbx_description
1 polymer ?
#
loop_
_entity_poly.entity_id
_entity_poly.type
_entity_poly.pdbx_seq_one_letter_code
_entity_poly.pdbx_strand_id
1 'polypeptide(L)'
;MSALKQGRQTGVTLVELMVGMVISLIVIAIVGTLFINTVRGSNDALRAMKLNHELRAVMNYMVADLRRAGFWEDAATAALNSNIPFVNPFTERDPANHPMDIWIHDFNGVRDCIMYSYDYDHNNDGKLYDRSSPDVAPLLGFRLNNGVVQAMQPGWNIGTLGTSVCKGRFEGLTDPNTITVTELSFSTEGSQCRNMTSGEVWAVTTASATPACALAPPSGRPHASGERLIETRQIRIQLTGHHAMDPQISMTLSDSVKIRNNRVIIVP
;
A
#
# COMPACT_ATOMS: atom_id res chain seq x y z
N MET A 1 -52.38 54.35 47.20
CA MET A 1 -51.27 53.57 46.59
C MET A 1 -51.45 52.11 46.99
N SER A 2 -51.29 51.21 46.02
CA SER A 2 -51.74 49.81 46.03
C SER A 2 -51.22 48.99 47.23
N ALA A 3 -52.12 48.30 47.94
CA ALA A 3 -51.76 47.32 48.97
C ALA A 3 -51.37 45.99 48.29
N LEU A 4 -50.11 45.58 48.47
CA LEU A 4 -49.61 44.30 47.96
C LEU A 4 -50.32 43.13 48.66
N LYS A 5 -51.02 42.32 47.88
CA LYS A 5 -51.70 41.11 48.34
C LYS A 5 -50.66 40.07 48.72
N GLN A 6 -50.52 39.81 50.02
CA GLN A 6 -49.57 38.82 50.55
C GLN A 6 -50.10 37.40 50.26
N GLY A 7 -49.44 36.70 49.33
CA GLY A 7 -49.76 35.31 49.01
C GLY A 7 -49.39 34.38 50.17
N ARG A 8 -50.29 33.45 50.53
CA ARG A 8 -50.00 32.36 51.50
C ARG A 8 -48.84 31.51 50.98
N GLN A 9 -47.75 31.40 51.73
CA GLN A 9 -46.72 30.38 51.50
C GLN A 9 -47.28 29.01 51.89
N THR A 10 -47.41 28.12 50.91
CA THR A 10 -47.60 26.69 51.13
C THR A 10 -46.22 26.04 51.18
N GLY A 11 -45.83 25.50 52.33
CA GLY A 11 -44.57 24.75 52.47
C GLY A 11 -44.66 23.37 51.79
N VAL A 12 -43.50 22.82 51.43
CA VAL A 12 -43.36 21.44 50.92
C VAL A 12 -43.15 20.45 52.06
N THR A 13 -43.64 19.23 51.89
CA THR A 13 -43.44 18.16 52.89
C THR A 13 -42.04 17.54 52.77
N LEU A 14 -41.50 17.00 53.87
CA LEU A 14 -40.20 16.28 53.85
C LEU A 14 -40.23 15.11 52.86
N VAL A 15 -41.36 14.42 52.76
CA VAL A 15 -41.56 13.28 51.84
C VAL A 15 -41.55 13.75 50.39
N GLU A 16 -42.16 14.89 50.05
CA GLU A 16 -42.05 15.48 48.70
C GLU A 16 -40.60 15.80 48.33
N LEU A 17 -39.82 16.34 49.26
CA LEU A 17 -38.39 16.59 49.04
C LEU A 17 -37.61 15.30 48.81
N MET A 18 -37.88 14.25 49.61
CA MET A 18 -37.24 12.95 49.44
C MET A 18 -37.59 12.31 48.09
N VAL A 19 -38.87 12.33 47.71
CA VAL A 19 -39.33 11.78 46.42
C VAL A 19 -38.74 12.57 45.25
N GLY A 20 -38.71 13.91 45.33
CA GLY A 20 -38.12 14.77 44.31
C GLY A 20 -36.63 14.51 44.08
N MET A 21 -35.86 14.30 45.15
CA MET A 21 -34.44 13.95 45.05
C MET A 21 -34.23 12.58 44.41
N VAL A 22 -35.02 11.57 44.82
CA VAL A 22 -34.92 10.21 44.25
C VAL A 22 -35.22 10.23 42.75
N ILE A 23 -36.29 10.91 42.32
CA ILE A 23 -36.64 11.02 40.90
C ILE A 23 -35.53 11.75 40.13
N SER A 24 -34.99 12.84 40.68
CA SER A 24 -33.90 13.59 40.04
C SER A 24 -32.64 12.75 39.84
N LEU A 25 -32.26 11.94 40.84
CA LEU A 25 -31.12 11.02 40.74
C LEU A 25 -31.32 9.97 39.65
N ILE A 26 -32.52 9.39 39.54
CA ILE A 26 -32.85 8.42 38.50
C ILE A 26 -32.73 9.06 37.11
N VAL A 27 -33.30 10.27 36.92
CA VAL A 27 -33.24 10.99 35.64
C VAL A 27 -31.79 11.30 35.24
N ILE A 28 -30.97 11.81 36.18
CA ILE A 28 -29.56 12.10 35.91
C ILE A 28 -28.79 10.84 35.56
N ALA A 29 -29.05 9.71 36.23
CA ALA A 29 -28.42 8.43 35.91
C ALA A 29 -28.76 7.99 34.47
N ILE A 30 -30.04 8.07 34.09
CA ILE A 30 -30.48 7.70 32.73
C ILE A 30 -29.82 8.61 31.70
N VAL A 31 -29.92 9.93 31.84
CA VAL A 31 -29.34 10.89 30.88
C VAL A 31 -27.81 10.73 30.81
N GLY A 32 -27.16 10.52 31.96
CA GLY A 32 -25.73 10.26 32.03
C GLY A 32 -25.30 9.02 31.23
N THR A 33 -26.04 7.92 31.34
CA THR A 33 -25.75 6.70 30.56
C THR A 33 -25.93 6.91 29.06
N LEU A 34 -26.98 7.62 28.65
CA LEU A 34 -27.23 7.94 27.24
C LEU A 34 -26.10 8.81 26.67
N PHE A 35 -25.69 9.84 27.42
CA PHE A 35 -24.59 10.71 27.03
C PHE A 35 -23.27 9.95 26.88
N ILE A 36 -22.91 9.12 27.86
CA ILE A 36 -21.69 8.28 27.80
C ILE A 36 -21.73 7.36 26.58
N ASN A 37 -22.86 6.70 26.33
CA ASN A 37 -23.01 5.82 25.16
C ASN A 37 -22.88 6.59 23.85
N THR A 38 -23.40 7.82 23.78
CA THR A 38 -23.29 8.69 22.60
C THR A 38 -21.85 9.14 22.35
N VAL A 39 -21.13 9.51 23.41
CA VAL A 39 -19.71 9.88 23.32
C VAL A 39 -18.85 8.69 22.89
N ARG A 40 -19.10 7.50 23.45
CA ARG A 40 -18.41 6.27 23.02
C ARG A 40 -18.67 5.97 21.55
N GLY A 41 -19.93 5.98 21.13
CA GLY A 41 -20.29 5.77 19.72
C GLY A 41 -19.64 6.78 18.78
N SER A 42 -19.59 8.06 19.18
CA SER A 42 -18.89 9.11 18.42
C SER A 42 -17.38 8.83 18.30
N ASN A 43 -16.74 8.40 19.39
CA ASN A 43 -15.31 8.07 19.37
C ASN A 43 -15.01 6.85 18.49
N ASP A 44 -15.85 5.82 18.54
CA ASP A 44 -15.68 4.62 17.70
C ASP A 44 -15.88 4.96 16.22
N ALA A 45 -16.86 5.82 15.90
CA ALA A 45 -17.05 6.34 14.55
C ALA A 45 -15.82 7.13 14.06
N LEU A 46 -15.25 8.01 14.91
CA LEU A 46 -14.03 8.76 14.59
C LEU A 46 -12.83 7.84 14.35
N ARG A 47 -12.64 6.82 15.20
CA ARG A 47 -11.57 5.82 15.04
C ARG A 47 -11.70 5.04 13.74
N ALA A 48 -12.91 4.60 13.40
CA ALA A 48 -13.19 3.90 12.14
C ALA A 48 -12.94 4.79 10.92
N MET A 49 -13.34 6.06 10.96
CA MET A 49 -13.05 7.01 9.89
C MET A 49 -11.56 7.27 9.74
N LYS A 50 -10.83 7.42 10.85
CA LYS A 50 -9.37 7.62 10.82
C LYS A 50 -8.65 6.43 10.21
N LEU A 51 -8.97 5.21 10.67
CA LEU A 51 -8.44 3.97 10.09
C LEU A 51 -8.69 3.89 8.58
N ASN A 52 -9.92 4.17 8.17
CA ASN A 52 -10.33 4.09 6.77
C ASN A 52 -9.60 5.13 5.90
N HIS A 53 -9.47 6.37 6.38
CA HIS A 53 -8.75 7.41 5.68
C HIS A 53 -7.27 7.09 5.51
N GLU A 54 -6.59 6.68 6.60
CA GLU A 54 -5.16 6.35 6.60
C GLU A 54 -4.85 5.15 5.69
N LEU A 55 -5.59 4.04 5.83
CA LEU A 55 -5.35 2.85 5.00
C LEU A 55 -5.63 3.12 3.51
N ARG A 56 -6.68 3.88 3.18
CA ARG A 56 -6.96 4.27 1.79
C ARG A 56 -5.91 5.21 1.24
N ALA A 57 -5.44 6.16 2.03
CA ALA A 57 -4.37 7.08 1.62
C ALA A 57 -3.10 6.29 1.27
N VAL A 58 -2.70 5.34 2.12
CA VAL A 58 -1.54 4.46 1.90
C VAL A 58 -1.73 3.56 0.68
N MET A 59 -2.91 2.93 0.53
CA MET A 59 -3.22 2.12 -0.66
C MET A 59 -3.15 2.95 -1.95
N ASN A 60 -3.78 4.13 -1.96
CA ASN A 60 -3.77 5.02 -3.12
C ASN A 60 -2.36 5.49 -3.47
N TYR A 61 -1.53 5.79 -2.46
CA TYR A 61 -0.13 6.14 -2.64
C TYR A 61 0.64 4.99 -3.31
N MET A 62 0.55 3.78 -2.75
CA MET A 62 1.21 2.59 -3.33
C MET A 62 0.74 2.33 -4.76
N VAL A 63 -0.57 2.37 -5.04
CA VAL A 63 -1.10 2.15 -6.39
C VAL A 63 -0.62 3.22 -7.36
N ALA A 64 -0.65 4.50 -6.98
CA ALA A 64 -0.21 5.60 -7.82
C ALA A 64 1.27 5.49 -8.17
N ASP A 65 2.11 5.12 -7.20
CA ASP A 65 3.56 5.03 -7.43
C ASP A 65 3.95 3.76 -8.20
N LEU A 66 3.33 2.62 -7.91
CA LEU A 66 3.53 1.38 -8.67
C LEU A 66 3.10 1.52 -10.14
N ARG A 67 2.13 2.37 -10.48
CA ARG A 67 1.77 2.66 -11.88
C ARG A 67 2.91 3.31 -12.68
N ARG A 68 3.86 3.95 -12.00
CA ARG A 68 5.01 4.63 -12.62
C ARG A 68 6.16 3.66 -12.87
N ALA A 69 6.18 2.50 -12.22
CA ALA A 69 7.19 1.47 -12.43
C ALA A 69 7.38 1.17 -13.92
N GLY A 70 8.64 1.10 -14.35
CA GLY A 70 9.00 0.88 -15.75
C GLY A 70 8.92 2.13 -16.65
N PHE A 71 8.56 3.32 -16.14
CA PHE A 71 8.63 4.56 -16.92
C PHE A 71 10.09 4.88 -17.29
N TRP A 72 10.31 5.36 -18.51
CA TRP A 72 11.61 5.73 -19.05
C TRP A 72 11.45 6.94 -19.97
N GLU A 73 12.12 8.05 -19.66
CA GLU A 73 11.98 9.30 -20.42
C GLU A 73 12.60 9.18 -21.82
N ASP A 74 13.80 8.59 -21.91
CA ASP A 74 14.54 8.46 -23.17
C ASP A 74 14.04 7.33 -24.09
N ALA A 75 12.89 6.72 -23.80
CA ALA A 75 12.37 5.59 -24.57
C ALA A 75 12.19 5.92 -26.06
N ALA A 76 11.71 7.13 -26.39
CA ALA A 76 11.52 7.55 -27.78
C ALA A 76 12.86 7.75 -28.50
N THR A 77 13.82 8.41 -27.86
CA THR A 77 15.15 8.64 -28.40
C THR A 77 15.89 7.32 -28.60
N ALA A 78 15.81 6.41 -27.63
CA ALA A 78 16.41 5.09 -27.73
C ALA A 78 15.80 4.23 -28.83
N ALA A 79 14.48 4.31 -29.06
CA ALA A 79 13.81 3.57 -30.15
C ALA A 79 14.30 3.97 -31.55
N LEU A 80 14.78 5.22 -31.71
CA LEU A 80 15.27 5.74 -32.99
C LEU A 80 16.73 5.35 -33.27
N ASN A 81 17.48 4.92 -32.27
CA ASN A 81 18.89 4.55 -32.40
C ASN A 81 19.04 3.05 -32.67
N SER A 82 19.30 2.69 -33.93
CA SER A 82 19.29 1.30 -34.45
C SER A 82 20.38 0.38 -33.91
N ASN A 83 21.32 0.90 -33.12
CA ASN A 83 22.51 0.16 -32.65
C ASN A 83 22.38 -0.42 -31.24
N ILE A 84 21.25 -0.20 -30.56
CA ILE A 84 21.00 -0.75 -29.22
C ILE A 84 19.74 -1.63 -29.31
N PRO A 85 19.78 -2.89 -28.86
CA PRO A 85 18.55 -3.68 -28.69
C PRO A 85 17.57 -2.87 -27.84
N PHE A 86 16.40 -2.53 -28.39
CA PHE A 86 15.38 -1.76 -27.69
C PHE A 86 14.84 -2.57 -26.51
N VAL A 87 15.45 -2.38 -25.34
CA VAL A 87 15.06 -2.99 -24.08
C VAL A 87 14.98 -1.86 -23.07
N ASN A 88 13.78 -1.65 -22.52
CA ASN A 88 13.60 -0.67 -21.47
C ASN A 88 14.40 -1.13 -20.23
N PRO A 89 15.39 -0.36 -19.74
CA PRO A 89 16.23 -0.75 -18.62
C PRO A 89 15.42 -0.98 -17.34
N PHE A 90 14.31 -0.27 -17.16
CA PHE A 90 13.39 -0.41 -16.01
C PHE A 90 12.43 -1.61 -16.13
N THR A 91 12.65 -2.47 -17.13
CA THR A 91 11.98 -3.78 -17.28
C THR A 91 12.99 -4.92 -17.32
N GLU A 92 14.27 -4.61 -17.09
CA GLU A 92 15.37 -5.57 -17.10
C GLU A 92 15.36 -6.38 -15.80
N ARG A 93 15.37 -7.69 -15.98
CA ARG A 93 15.27 -8.68 -14.92
C ARG A 93 16.57 -9.49 -14.88
N ASP A 94 17.67 -8.83 -14.51
CA ASP A 94 18.94 -9.51 -14.25
C ASP A 94 19.05 -9.82 -12.74
N PRO A 95 18.92 -11.10 -12.33
CA PRO A 95 19.05 -11.50 -10.93
C PRO A 95 20.50 -11.40 -10.41
N ALA A 96 21.50 -11.26 -11.28
CA ALA A 96 22.91 -11.16 -10.90
C ALA A 96 23.40 -9.70 -10.83
N ASN A 97 22.93 -8.82 -11.71
CA ASN A 97 23.41 -7.44 -11.79
C ASN A 97 22.29 -6.45 -12.15
N HIS A 98 21.65 -5.88 -11.12
CA HIS A 98 20.68 -4.77 -11.24
C HIS A 98 19.25 -5.17 -11.65
N PRO A 99 18.44 -5.78 -10.75
CA PRO A 99 17.01 -5.92 -10.99
C PRO A 99 16.34 -4.54 -10.94
N MET A 100 16.11 -3.97 -12.12
CA MET A 100 15.41 -2.69 -12.31
C MET A 100 13.91 -2.90 -12.56
N ASP A 101 13.51 -4.10 -12.98
CA ASP A 101 12.11 -4.51 -13.07
C ASP A 101 11.39 -4.42 -11.69
N ILE A 102 10.06 -4.53 -11.71
CA ILE A 102 9.26 -4.70 -10.50
C ILE A 102 9.36 -6.13 -9.96
N TRP A 103 9.69 -6.27 -8.68
CA TRP A 103 9.88 -7.56 -8.02
C TRP A 103 9.17 -7.62 -6.67
N ILE A 104 8.47 -8.73 -6.47
CA ILE A 104 7.88 -9.08 -5.18
C ILE A 104 8.87 -9.94 -4.43
N HIS A 105 8.93 -9.68 -3.14
CA HIS A 105 9.99 -10.11 -2.28
C HIS A 105 9.45 -10.55 -0.93
N ASP A 106 10.18 -11.46 -0.31
CA ASP A 106 9.90 -11.92 1.03
C ASP A 106 10.75 -11.13 2.02
N PHE A 107 10.12 -10.40 2.94
CA PHE A 107 10.81 -9.70 4.03
C PHE A 107 10.52 -10.30 5.40
N ASN A 108 9.28 -10.75 5.68
CA ASN A 108 8.88 -11.35 6.97
C ASN A 108 8.36 -12.81 6.88
N GLY A 109 8.86 -13.61 5.94
CA GLY A 109 8.33 -14.94 5.62
C GLY A 109 7.05 -14.90 4.75
N VAL A 110 6.74 -13.73 4.20
CA VAL A 110 5.54 -13.43 3.41
C VAL A 110 5.90 -12.43 2.31
N ARG A 111 5.06 -12.31 1.28
CA ARG A 111 5.25 -11.43 0.11
C ARG A 111 4.95 -9.95 0.43
N ASP A 112 5.51 -9.43 1.51
CA ASP A 112 5.17 -8.12 2.08
C ASP A 112 6.11 -7.00 1.69
N CYS A 113 7.02 -7.27 0.75
CA CYS A 113 7.87 -6.27 0.16
C CYS A 113 7.79 -6.29 -1.36
N ILE A 114 7.79 -5.10 -1.95
CA ILE A 114 7.87 -4.89 -3.39
C ILE A 114 8.91 -3.84 -3.70
N MET A 115 9.79 -4.13 -4.65
CA MET A 115 10.78 -3.19 -5.16
C MET A 115 10.52 -2.96 -6.65
N TYR A 116 10.81 -1.77 -7.11
CA TYR A 116 10.62 -1.38 -8.51
C TYR A 116 11.51 -0.18 -8.81
N SER A 117 11.64 0.14 -10.09
CA SER A 117 12.29 1.38 -10.49
C SER A 117 11.54 2.01 -11.65
N TYR A 118 11.77 3.30 -11.82
CA TYR A 118 11.37 4.07 -12.98
C TYR A 118 12.34 5.24 -13.11
N ASP A 119 12.31 5.91 -14.24
CA ASP A 119 13.19 7.03 -14.50
C ASP A 119 12.76 8.26 -13.70
N TYR A 120 13.64 8.72 -12.81
CA TYR A 120 13.43 9.92 -12.00
C TYR A 120 14.76 10.58 -11.64
N ASP A 121 14.69 11.90 -11.46
CA ASP A 121 15.83 12.68 -10.98
C ASP A 121 16.04 12.42 -9.48
N HIS A 122 17.03 11.57 -9.17
CA HIS A 122 17.18 11.00 -7.82
C HIS A 122 17.84 11.91 -6.78
N ASN A 123 18.54 12.93 -7.24
CA ASN A 123 19.34 13.87 -6.44
C ASN A 123 18.96 15.32 -6.75
N ASN A 124 17.89 15.50 -7.54
CA ASN A 124 17.34 16.77 -7.94
C ASN A 124 18.40 17.66 -8.64
N ASP A 125 19.32 17.03 -9.38
CA ASP A 125 20.41 17.70 -10.11
C ASP A 125 20.07 17.93 -11.59
N GLY A 126 18.85 17.59 -11.99
CA GLY A 126 18.35 17.65 -13.36
C GLY A 126 18.80 16.49 -14.23
N LYS A 127 19.46 15.46 -13.67
CA LYS A 127 19.90 14.28 -14.40
C LYS A 127 19.07 13.06 -14.03
N LEU A 128 18.74 12.33 -15.08
CA LEU A 128 18.02 11.07 -15.01
C LEU A 128 18.99 9.90 -14.84
N TYR A 129 18.43 8.69 -14.72
CA TYR A 129 19.23 7.48 -14.57
C TYR A 129 20.20 7.31 -15.75
N ASP A 130 21.50 7.34 -15.45
CA ASP A 130 22.56 7.05 -16.40
C ASP A 130 23.02 5.59 -16.22
N ARG A 131 22.73 4.74 -17.20
CA ARG A 131 23.16 3.33 -17.22
C ARG A 131 24.69 3.18 -17.10
N SER A 132 25.46 4.21 -17.48
CA SER A 132 26.93 4.21 -17.38
C SER A 132 27.46 4.64 -16.00
N SER A 133 26.59 5.12 -15.10
CA SER A 133 26.89 5.48 -13.71
C SER A 133 26.07 4.61 -12.73
N PRO A 134 26.46 3.34 -12.49
CA PRO A 134 25.69 2.37 -11.69
C PRO A 134 25.58 2.68 -10.20
N ASP A 135 26.25 3.76 -9.72
CA ASP A 135 26.39 4.04 -8.28
C ASP A 135 25.09 4.45 -7.59
N VAL A 136 24.01 4.78 -8.31
CA VAL A 136 22.71 5.09 -7.70
C VAL A 136 21.60 4.41 -8.49
N ALA A 137 21.35 3.15 -8.17
CA ALA A 137 20.21 2.46 -8.75
C ALA A 137 18.91 3.14 -8.26
N PRO A 138 17.99 3.58 -9.16
CA PRO A 138 16.76 4.31 -8.84
C PRO A 138 15.68 3.36 -8.28
N LEU A 139 16.06 2.51 -7.33
CA LEU A 139 15.17 1.56 -6.72
C LEU A 139 14.33 2.25 -5.65
N LEU A 140 13.04 1.99 -5.75
CA LEU A 140 12.01 2.36 -4.81
C LEU A 140 11.34 1.08 -4.34
N GLY A 141 10.53 1.20 -3.29
CA GLY A 141 9.82 0.04 -2.78
C GLY A 141 8.96 0.32 -1.58
N PHE A 142 8.11 -0.65 -1.29
CA PHE A 142 7.28 -0.67 -0.10
C PHE A 142 7.55 -1.95 0.67
N ARG A 143 7.50 -1.89 2.00
CA ARG A 143 7.51 -3.08 2.84
C ARG A 143 6.66 -2.89 4.09
N LEU A 144 6.28 -4.00 4.72
CA LEU A 144 5.76 -3.98 6.08
C LEU A 144 6.88 -4.30 7.07
N ASN A 145 7.03 -3.48 8.11
CA ASN A 145 7.99 -3.75 9.17
C ASN A 145 7.42 -3.29 10.51
N ASN A 146 7.32 -4.20 11.48
CA ASN A 146 6.82 -3.93 12.83
C ASN A 146 5.47 -3.18 12.86
N GLY A 147 4.52 -3.60 12.02
CA GLY A 147 3.18 -2.99 11.98
C GLY A 147 3.08 -1.67 11.22
N VAL A 148 4.18 -1.22 10.61
CA VAL A 148 4.26 0.04 9.86
C VAL A 148 4.56 -0.28 8.39
N VAL A 149 3.72 0.20 7.48
CA VAL A 149 4.04 0.26 6.05
C VAL A 149 5.11 1.32 5.86
N GLN A 150 6.21 0.94 5.22
CA GLN A 150 7.34 1.80 4.96
C GLN A 150 7.56 1.97 3.46
N ALA A 151 7.99 3.17 3.04
CA ALA A 151 8.43 3.47 1.69
C ALA A 151 9.96 3.66 1.67
N MET A 152 10.61 3.18 0.61
CA MET A 152 12.05 3.35 0.41
C MET A 152 12.35 4.79 0.01
N GLN A 153 13.38 5.38 0.60
CA GLN A 153 13.87 6.68 0.19
C GLN A 153 14.68 6.57 -1.11
N PRO A 154 14.51 7.54 -2.02
CA PRO A 154 15.32 7.62 -3.22
C PRO A 154 16.79 7.91 -2.90
N GLY A 155 17.69 7.55 -3.82
CA GLY A 155 19.09 8.00 -3.78
C GLY A 155 20.00 7.20 -2.85
N TRP A 156 19.58 6.01 -2.42
CA TRP A 156 20.47 5.12 -1.68
C TRP A 156 21.24 4.22 -2.64
N ASN A 157 22.57 4.34 -2.62
CA ASN A 157 23.47 3.46 -3.38
C ASN A 157 23.29 2.04 -2.84
N ILE A 158 22.64 1.17 -3.62
CA ILE A 158 22.63 -0.25 -3.32
C ILE A 158 24.02 -0.79 -3.69
N GLY A 159 24.96 -0.60 -2.77
CA GLY A 159 26.32 -1.13 -2.85
C GLY A 159 26.24 -2.64 -2.97
N THR A 160 26.34 -3.11 -4.21
CA THR A 160 26.05 -4.48 -4.64
C THR A 160 24.61 -4.88 -4.34
N LEU A 161 23.78 -5.00 -5.39
CA LEU A 161 22.48 -5.67 -5.38
C LEU A 161 22.68 -7.18 -5.14
N GLY A 162 23.33 -7.52 -4.02
CA GLY A 162 23.34 -8.87 -3.50
C GLY A 162 21.90 -9.27 -3.19
N THR A 163 21.63 -10.55 -3.37
CA THR A 163 20.35 -11.27 -3.19
C THR A 163 19.56 -11.00 -1.90
N SER A 164 20.00 -10.07 -1.05
CA SER A 164 19.23 -9.52 0.07
C SER A 164 18.38 -8.32 -0.33
N VAL A 165 17.47 -8.62 -1.25
CA VAL A 165 16.08 -8.19 -1.34
C VAL A 165 15.53 -7.37 -0.15
N CYS A 166 14.93 -6.21 -0.44
CA CYS A 166 14.21 -5.35 0.52
C CYS A 166 15.05 -4.70 1.63
N LYS A 167 16.35 -4.59 1.38
CA LYS A 167 17.23 -3.72 2.15
C LYS A 167 17.21 -2.34 1.52
N GLY A 168 16.90 -1.35 2.34
CA GLY A 168 16.65 0.04 1.94
C GLY A 168 16.87 0.97 3.13
N ARG A 169 17.09 2.26 2.86
CA ARG A 169 16.67 3.28 3.81
C ARG A 169 15.15 3.44 3.64
N PHE A 170 14.39 2.95 4.62
CA PHE A 170 12.93 2.97 4.60
C PHE A 170 12.40 3.94 5.64
N GLU A 171 11.36 4.68 5.30
CA GLU A 171 10.62 5.59 6.20
C GLU A 171 9.17 5.13 6.37
N GLY A 172 8.60 5.37 7.54
CA GLY A 172 7.21 5.03 7.83
C GLY A 172 6.25 5.87 7.01
N LEU A 173 5.41 5.21 6.22
CA LEU A 173 4.28 5.81 5.50
C LEU A 173 3.01 5.81 6.37
N THR A 174 3.00 4.99 7.43
CA THR A 174 1.91 4.90 8.41
C THR A 174 2.42 5.28 9.79
N ASP A 175 1.55 5.84 10.63
CA ASP A 175 1.84 6.18 12.01
C ASP A 175 1.38 5.07 12.96
N PRO A 176 2.29 4.38 13.68
CA PRO A 176 1.95 3.30 14.61
C PRO A 176 1.10 3.76 15.80
N ASN A 177 1.05 5.06 16.12
CA ASN A 177 0.19 5.59 17.18
C ASN A 177 -1.27 5.75 16.72
N THR A 178 -1.51 5.66 15.41
CA THR A 178 -2.81 5.86 14.78
C THR A 178 -3.39 4.54 14.28
N ILE A 179 -2.61 3.78 13.51
CA ILE A 179 -3.00 2.47 12.99
C ILE A 179 -1.86 1.48 13.09
N THR A 180 -2.18 0.20 13.15
CA THR A 180 -1.22 -0.90 13.03
C THR A 180 -1.63 -1.77 11.85
N VAL A 181 -0.70 -1.98 10.92
CA VAL A 181 -0.90 -2.83 9.75
C VAL A 181 -0.47 -4.25 10.09
N THR A 182 -1.41 -5.18 10.02
CA THR A 182 -1.19 -6.60 10.34
C THR A 182 -0.85 -7.42 9.11
N GLU A 183 -1.24 -6.96 7.93
CA GLU A 183 -0.96 -7.63 6.67
C GLU A 183 -0.66 -6.61 5.58
N LEU A 184 0.44 -6.83 4.89
CA LEU A 184 0.70 -6.29 3.57
C LEU A 184 1.15 -7.46 2.72
N SER A 185 0.51 -7.70 1.59
CA SER A 185 1.02 -8.69 0.65
C SER A 185 0.83 -8.25 -0.79
N PHE A 186 1.81 -8.60 -1.61
CA PHE A 186 1.83 -8.38 -3.04
C PHE A 186 1.74 -9.72 -3.75
N SER A 187 1.06 -9.75 -4.90
CA SER A 187 1.12 -10.90 -5.80
C SER A 187 1.05 -10.51 -7.27
N THR A 188 1.58 -11.36 -8.13
CA THR A 188 1.48 -11.27 -9.59
C THR A 188 0.15 -11.80 -10.13
N GLU A 189 -0.84 -12.07 -9.28
CA GLU A 189 -2.16 -12.57 -9.69
C GLU A 189 -2.81 -11.63 -10.73
N GLY A 190 -3.24 -12.22 -11.85
CA GLY A 190 -3.76 -11.53 -13.01
C GLY A 190 -2.71 -11.06 -14.02
N SER A 191 -1.40 -11.21 -13.73
CA SER A 191 -0.36 -11.02 -14.73
C SER A 191 -0.50 -12.05 -15.85
N GLN A 192 -0.15 -11.66 -17.08
CA GLN A 192 -0.30 -12.48 -18.28
C GLN A 192 1.00 -12.57 -19.05
N CYS A 193 1.24 -13.75 -19.62
CA CYS A 193 2.28 -13.96 -20.59
C CYS A 193 1.66 -14.35 -21.92
N ARG A 194 2.20 -13.81 -23.01
CA ARG A 194 1.80 -14.13 -24.37
C ARG A 194 3.01 -14.50 -25.21
N ASN A 195 2.98 -15.66 -25.84
CA ASN A 195 3.93 -16.02 -26.88
C ASN A 195 3.54 -15.29 -28.18
N MET A 196 4.46 -14.48 -28.70
CA MET A 196 4.23 -13.69 -29.91
C MET A 196 4.24 -14.53 -31.19
N THR A 197 4.92 -15.68 -31.17
CA THR A 197 5.05 -16.57 -32.34
C THR A 197 3.86 -17.50 -32.46
N SER A 198 3.47 -18.17 -31.37
CA SER A 198 2.35 -19.12 -31.36
C SER A 198 0.99 -18.47 -31.07
N GLY A 199 0.98 -17.26 -30.48
CA GLY A 199 -0.24 -16.59 -30.03
C GLY A 199 -0.80 -17.11 -28.71
N GLU A 200 -0.16 -18.13 -28.10
CA GLU A 200 -0.54 -18.72 -26.83
C GLU A 200 -0.51 -17.68 -25.69
N VAL A 201 -1.52 -17.70 -24.82
CA VAL A 201 -1.64 -16.79 -23.66
C VAL A 201 -1.92 -17.60 -22.42
N TRP A 202 -1.24 -17.28 -21.31
CA TRP A 202 -1.57 -17.78 -19.99
C TRP A 202 -1.52 -16.65 -18.95
N ALA A 203 -2.23 -16.86 -17.85
CA ALA A 203 -2.38 -15.86 -16.79
C ALA A 203 -2.14 -16.49 -15.43
N VAL A 204 -1.50 -15.76 -14.52
CA VAL A 204 -1.32 -16.15 -13.11
C VAL A 204 -2.68 -16.10 -12.42
N THR A 205 -3.20 -17.25 -11.99
CA THR A 205 -4.54 -17.38 -11.39
C THR A 205 -4.55 -17.45 -9.87
N THR A 206 -3.38 -17.55 -9.25
CA THR A 206 -3.20 -17.67 -7.79
C THR A 206 -2.13 -16.71 -7.31
N ALA A 207 -2.23 -16.26 -6.06
CA ALA A 207 -1.24 -15.37 -5.46
C ALA A 207 0.18 -15.97 -5.51
N SER A 208 1.07 -15.33 -6.27
CA SER A 208 2.46 -15.71 -6.44
C SER A 208 3.37 -14.47 -6.46
N ALA A 209 4.64 -14.62 -6.12
CA ALA A 209 5.66 -13.60 -6.39
C ALA A 209 6.33 -13.79 -7.77
N THR A 210 6.05 -14.93 -8.42
CA THR A 210 6.71 -15.33 -9.66
C THR A 210 6.04 -14.64 -10.86
N PRO A 211 6.82 -14.09 -11.80
CA PRO A 211 6.29 -13.49 -13.03
C PRO A 211 5.50 -14.48 -13.90
N ALA A 212 4.62 -13.96 -14.75
CA ALA A 212 3.82 -14.77 -15.67
C ALA A 212 4.70 -15.40 -16.77
N CYS A 213 5.73 -14.70 -17.23
CA CYS A 213 6.68 -15.19 -18.24
C CYS A 213 7.99 -15.72 -17.61
N ALA A 214 7.96 -16.21 -16.37
CA ALA A 214 9.13 -16.84 -15.76
C ALA A 214 9.48 -18.18 -16.45
N LEU A 215 10.71 -18.66 -16.26
CA LEU A 215 11.12 -20.00 -16.72
C LEU A 215 10.22 -21.10 -16.15
N ALA A 216 9.76 -20.96 -14.91
CA ALA A 216 8.79 -21.84 -14.28
C ALA A 216 7.63 -20.97 -13.76
N PRO A 217 6.64 -20.63 -14.62
CA PRO A 217 5.57 -19.74 -14.23
C PRO A 217 4.57 -20.45 -13.30
N PRO A 218 3.81 -19.71 -12.46
CA PRO A 218 2.79 -20.29 -11.58
C PRO A 218 1.68 -21.06 -12.28
N SER A 219 1.47 -20.75 -13.56
CA SER A 219 0.46 -21.32 -14.45
C SER A 219 0.99 -21.28 -15.89
N GLY A 220 0.47 -22.15 -16.75
CA GLY A 220 0.97 -22.28 -18.12
C GLY A 220 2.16 -23.24 -18.21
N ARG A 221 3.08 -22.95 -19.12
CA ARG A 221 4.28 -23.79 -19.37
C ARG A 221 5.56 -22.96 -19.32
N PRO A 222 6.71 -23.59 -18.99
CA PRO A 222 8.02 -23.01 -19.24
C PRO A 222 8.19 -22.55 -20.68
N HIS A 223 8.86 -21.41 -20.84
CA HIS A 223 9.21 -20.92 -22.17
C HIS A 223 10.46 -21.62 -22.72
N ALA A 224 10.49 -21.84 -24.03
CA ALA A 224 11.60 -22.50 -24.73
C ALA A 224 12.58 -21.48 -25.34
N SER A 225 13.83 -21.89 -25.57
CA SER A 225 14.85 -21.06 -26.25
C SER A 225 14.33 -20.58 -27.62
N GLY A 226 14.58 -19.31 -27.93
CA GLY A 226 14.11 -18.65 -29.16
C GLY A 226 12.67 -18.15 -29.14
N GLU A 227 11.88 -18.42 -28.10
CA GLU A 227 10.55 -17.84 -27.97
C GLU A 227 10.60 -16.33 -27.71
N ARG A 228 9.63 -15.61 -28.30
CA ARG A 228 9.40 -14.17 -28.06
C ARG A 228 8.15 -14.00 -27.24
N LEU A 229 8.27 -13.46 -26.04
CA LEU A 229 7.16 -13.32 -25.11
C LEU A 229 6.89 -11.85 -24.78
N ILE A 230 5.62 -11.53 -24.56
CA ILE A 230 5.20 -10.27 -23.97
C ILE A 230 4.56 -10.57 -22.61
N GLU A 231 5.09 -9.94 -21.58
CA GLU A 231 4.54 -9.99 -20.23
C GLU A 231 3.75 -8.72 -19.91
N THR A 232 2.46 -8.89 -19.65
CA THR A 232 1.62 -7.86 -19.05
C THR A 232 1.60 -8.05 -17.55
N ARG A 233 2.16 -7.10 -16.82
CA ARG A 233 2.37 -7.20 -15.37
C ARG A 233 1.22 -6.54 -14.63
N GLN A 234 0.63 -7.28 -13.69
CA GLN A 234 -0.35 -6.79 -12.73
C GLN A 234 0.10 -7.18 -11.33
N ILE A 235 0.05 -6.22 -10.42
CA ILE A 235 0.33 -6.45 -9.01
C ILE A 235 -0.97 -6.30 -8.23
N ARG A 236 -1.41 -7.36 -7.57
CA ARG A 236 -2.45 -7.29 -6.54
C ARG A 236 -1.81 -6.92 -5.22
N ILE A 237 -2.43 -5.98 -4.49
CA ILE A 237 -2.02 -5.53 -3.18
C ILE A 237 -3.14 -5.88 -2.19
N GLN A 238 -2.77 -6.54 -1.10
CA GLN A 238 -3.64 -6.78 0.04
C GLN A 238 -3.09 -6.00 1.24
N LEU A 239 -3.93 -5.21 1.91
CA LEU A 239 -3.55 -4.41 3.06
C LEU A 239 -4.60 -4.56 4.15
N THR A 240 -4.21 -5.08 5.31
CA THR A 240 -5.08 -5.21 6.50
C THR A 240 -4.47 -4.47 7.66
N GLY A 241 -5.29 -3.71 8.39
CA GLY A 241 -4.87 -3.03 9.60
C GLY A 241 -6.02 -2.73 10.54
N HIS A 242 -5.67 -2.29 11.75
CA HIS A 242 -6.62 -1.87 12.78
C HIS A 242 -6.22 -0.55 13.44
N HIS A 243 -7.16 0.08 14.13
CA HIS A 243 -6.86 1.29 14.90
C HIS A 243 -5.95 0.95 16.09
N ALA A 244 -4.97 1.80 16.40
CA ALA A 244 -3.94 1.49 17.41
C ALA A 244 -4.52 1.31 18.84
N MET A 245 -5.56 2.07 19.17
CA MET A 245 -6.22 1.99 20.50
C MET A 245 -7.35 0.96 20.58
N ASP A 246 -7.83 0.44 19.46
CA ASP A 246 -8.94 -0.51 19.42
C ASP A 246 -8.77 -1.50 18.26
N PRO A 247 -8.16 -2.68 18.52
CA PRO A 247 -7.95 -3.70 17.50
C PRO A 247 -9.23 -4.32 16.93
N GLN A 248 -10.39 -4.12 17.56
CA GLN A 248 -11.67 -4.61 17.02
C GLN A 248 -12.11 -3.79 15.80
N ILE A 249 -11.71 -2.52 15.74
CA ILE A 249 -11.90 -1.65 14.58
C ILE A 249 -10.80 -1.97 13.57
N SER A 250 -11.11 -2.88 12.64
CA SER A 250 -10.19 -3.34 11.60
C SER A 250 -10.76 -3.13 10.20
N MET A 251 -9.87 -3.10 9.20
CA MET A 251 -10.24 -2.92 7.81
C MET A 251 -9.23 -3.63 6.92
N THR A 252 -9.76 -4.23 5.85
CA THR A 252 -8.98 -4.88 4.80
C THR A 252 -9.29 -4.22 3.47
N LEU A 253 -8.23 -3.86 2.73
CA LEU A 253 -8.27 -3.32 1.38
C LEU A 253 -7.58 -4.27 0.43
N SER A 254 -8.13 -4.37 -0.78
CA SER A 254 -7.52 -5.11 -1.88
C SER A 254 -7.64 -4.28 -3.15
N ASP A 255 -6.54 -4.09 -3.86
CA ASP A 255 -6.51 -3.39 -5.14
C ASP A 255 -5.57 -4.08 -6.11
N SER A 256 -5.69 -3.80 -7.40
CA SER A 256 -4.85 -4.35 -8.45
C SER A 256 -4.34 -3.24 -9.36
N VAL A 257 -3.02 -3.19 -9.53
CA VAL A 257 -2.36 -2.21 -10.37
C VAL A 257 -1.75 -2.88 -11.59
N LYS A 258 -2.20 -2.47 -12.78
CA LYS A 258 -1.56 -2.82 -14.04
C LYS A 258 -0.33 -1.93 -14.24
N ILE A 259 0.83 -2.54 -14.39
CA ILE A 259 2.10 -1.85 -14.59
C ILE A 259 2.21 -1.46 -16.05
N ARG A 260 2.72 -0.24 -16.30
CA ARG A 260 2.92 0.26 -17.67
C ARG A 260 4.15 -0.39 -18.31
N ASN A 261 4.24 -0.26 -19.63
CA ASN A 261 5.33 -0.80 -20.46
C ASN A 261 5.45 -2.32 -20.34
N ASN A 262 4.71 -3.07 -21.15
CA ASN A 262 4.81 -4.53 -21.12
C ASN A 262 6.26 -4.99 -21.36
N ARG A 263 6.71 -5.98 -20.60
CA ARG A 263 8.08 -6.49 -20.72
C ARG A 263 8.16 -7.40 -21.94
N VAL A 264 9.16 -7.17 -22.78
CA VAL A 264 9.44 -8.00 -23.95
C VAL A 264 10.61 -8.92 -23.61
N ILE A 265 10.43 -10.22 -23.84
CA ILE A 265 11.42 -11.24 -23.49
C ILE A 265 11.78 -11.98 -24.77
N ILE A 266 13.07 -12.07 -25.02
CA ILE A 266 13.63 -12.95 -26.04
C ILE A 266 14.40 -14.00 -25.27
N VAL A 267 13.90 -15.25 -25.30
CA VAL A 267 14.54 -16.34 -24.58
C VAL A 267 15.84 -16.68 -25.33
N PRO A 268 17.02 -16.57 -24.67
CA PRO A 268 18.30 -16.83 -25.32
C PRO A 268 18.46 -18.27 -25.80
#